data_AF-A0A3S1S7D8-F1
#
_entry.id   AF-A0A3S1S7D8-F1
#
_cell.length_a   1.000
_cell.length_b   1.000
_cell.length_c   1.000
_cell.angle_alpha   90.00
_cell.angle_beta   90.00
_cell.angle_gamma   90.00
#
_symmetry.space_group_name_H-M   'P 1'
#
loop_
_entity.id
_entity.type
_entity.pdbx_description
1 polymer ?
#
loop_
_entity_poly.entity_id
_entity_poly.type
_entity_poly.pdbx_seq_one_letter_code
_entity_poly.pdbx_strand_id
1 'polypeptide(L)' 'RDSRSIGLFVGSSRVFEKAGFERLVERKPGRPLMRLVL' A
#
# COMPACT_ATOMS: atom_id res chain seq x y z
N ARG A 1 -12.96 -0.15 18.01
CA ARG A 1 -11.77 -0.41 17.18
C ARG A 1 -12.24 -0.41 15.74
N ASP A 2 -12.14 0.74 15.08
CA ASP A 2 -12.71 0.93 13.74
C ASP A 2 -11.66 0.53 12.70
N SER A 3 -11.88 -0.60 12.03
CA SER A 3 -10.95 -1.24 11.09
C SER A 3 -11.07 -0.65 9.68
N ARG A 4 -11.43 0.63 9.55
CA ARG A 4 -11.53 1.28 8.25
C ARG A 4 -10.12 1.52 7.72
N SER A 5 -9.82 0.88 6.59
CA SER A 5 -8.58 0.96 5.80
C SER A 5 -8.34 2.35 5.20
N ILE A 6 -8.42 3.42 5.99
CA ILE A 6 -8.17 4.78 5.53
C ILE A 6 -6.68 4.90 5.20
N GLY A 7 -6.36 5.19 3.93
CA GLY A 7 -4.98 5.38 3.48
C GLY A 7 -4.26 4.13 2.96
N LEU A 8 -4.98 3.04 2.63
CA LEU A 8 -4.40 1.89 1.92
C LEU A 8 -4.75 1.93 0.44
N PHE A 9 -3.73 1.77 -0.40
CA PHE A 9 -3.84 1.90 -1.86
C PHE A 9 -3.37 0.62 -2.55
N VAL A 10 -3.99 0.30 -3.69
CA VAL A 10 -3.66 -0.86 -4.53
C VAL A 10 -3.28 -0.36 -5.92
N GLY A 11 -2.15 -0.84 -6.45
CA GLY A 11 -1.75 -0.60 -7.82
C GLY A 11 -0.29 -1.02 -8.05
N SER A 12 0.34 -0.50 -9.11
CA SER A 12 1.72 -0.89 -9.48
C SER A 12 2.72 -0.50 -8.39
N SER A 13 3.36 -1.48 -7.74
CA SER A 13 4.34 -1.25 -6.68
C SER A 13 5.41 -0.25 -7.09
N ARG A 14 5.93 -0.36 -8.32
CA ARG A 14 6.98 0.53 -8.86
C ARG A 14 6.55 2.00 -8.92
N VAL A 15 5.27 2.27 -9.17
CA VAL A 15 4.74 3.64 -9.22
C VAL A 15 4.60 4.18 -7.80
N PHE A 16 4.04 3.38 -6.90
CA PHE A 16 3.81 3.75 -5.50
C PHE A 16 5.13 3.96 -4.74
N GLU A 17 6.12 3.09 -4.92
CA GLU A 17 7.46 3.23 -4.33
C GLU A 17 8.11 4.56 -4.74
N LYS A 18 8.04 4.94 -6.02
CA LYS A 18 8.55 6.24 -6.51
C LYS A 18 7.79 7.44 -5.96
N ALA A 19 6.54 7.26 -5.56
CA ALA A 19 5.69 8.29 -4.99
C ALA A 19 5.79 8.39 -3.45
N GLY A 20 6.76 7.71 -2.83
CA GLY A 20 6.96 7.76 -1.37
C GLY A 20 6.05 6.83 -0.57
N PHE A 21 5.45 5.82 -1.22
CA PHE A 21 4.67 4.81 -0.53
C PHE A 21 5.53 3.61 -0.19
N GLU A 22 5.21 2.99 0.94
CA GLU A 22 5.80 1.74 1.37
C GLU A 22 4.80 0.59 1.32
N ARG A 23 5.32 -0.63 1.13
CA ARG A 23 4.53 -1.85 1.21
C ARG A 23 4.17 -2.14 2.66
N LEU A 24 2.88 -2.21 2.97
CA LEU A 24 2.39 -2.58 4.29
C LEU A 24 2.28 -4.09 4.46
N VAL A 25 1.63 -4.77 3.50
CA VAL A 25 1.38 -6.21 3.55
C VAL A 25 1.11 -6.76 2.16
N GLU A 26 1.49 -8.02 1.93
CA GLU A 26 1.18 -8.76 0.71
C GLU A 26 0.54 -10.10 1.06
N ARG A 27 -0.79 -10.21 0.87
CA ARG A 27 -1.52 -11.46 1.12
C ARG A 27 -1.53 -12.41 -0.08
N LYS A 28 -1.50 -11.86 -1.30
CA LYS A 28 -1.44 -12.61 -2.55
C LYS A 28 -0.27 -12.08 -3.39
N PRO A 29 0.53 -12.97 -4.00
CA PRO A 29 1.66 -12.54 -4.82
C PRO A 29 1.25 -11.49 -5.87
N GLY A 30 2.00 -10.41 -5.94
CA GLY A 30 1.78 -9.32 -6.90
C GLY A 30 0.62 -8.37 -6.57
N ARG A 31 0.04 -8.46 -5.36
CA ARG A 31 -1.02 -7.56 -4.89
C ARG A 31 -0.71 -6.98 -3.50
N PRO A 32 0.32 -6.13 -3.37
CA PRO A 32 0.62 -5.48 -2.11
C PRO A 32 -0.39 -4.38 -1.79
N LEU A 33 -0.65 -4.19 -0.49
CA LEU A 33 -1.25 -2.97 0.03
C LEU A 33 -0.13 -1.95 0.28
N MET A 34 -0.31 -0.75 -0.25
CA MET A 34 0.65 0.36 -0.16
C MET A 34 0.12 1.44 0.79
N ARG A 35 1.02 2.09 1.53
CA ARG A 35 0.72 3.20 2.45
C ARG A 35 1.66 4.37 2.18
N LEU A 36 1.14 5.59 2.08
CA LEU A 36 1.97 6.79 1.95
C LEU A 36 2.73 7.02 3.25
N VAL A 37 4.03 7.31 3.14
CA VAL A 37 4.87 7.70 4.27
C VAL A 37 5.21 9.18 4.10
N LEU A 38 4.76 9.99 5.05
CA LEU A 38 5.10 11.41 5.18
C LEU A 38 6.32 11.56 6.07
#